data_AF-A0A2C9TH54-F1
#
_entry.id   AF-A0A2C9TH54-F1
#
_cell.length_a   1.000
_cell.length_b   1.000
_cell.length_c   1.000
_cell.angle_alpha   90.00
_cell.angle_beta   90.00
_cell.angle_gamma   90.00
#
_symmetry.space_group_name_H-M   'P 1'
#
loop_
_entity.id
_entity.type
_entity.pdbx_description
1 polymer ?
#
loop_
_entity_poly.entity_id
_entity_poly.type
_entity_poly.pdbx_seq_one_letter_code
_entity_poly.pdbx_strand_id
1 'polypeptide(L)'
;MIENRRFQETLDKIRKEEGYDFAAIAFYESNKPSSPIKWHYVSGNKNNRFKLIILRKGRGLAGTVMKTGKRMLIANFGLALG
;
A
#
# COMPACT_ATOMS: atom_id res chain seq x y z
N MET A 1 15.83 13.53 0.17
CA MET A 1 16.16 12.38 1.06
C MET A 1 15.47 12.44 2.42
N ILE A 2 15.18 13.63 2.99
CA ILE A 2 14.54 13.77 4.31
C ILE A 2 13.09 13.20 4.34
N GLU A 3 12.37 13.29 3.22
CA GLU A 3 10.95 12.91 3.14
C GLU A 3 10.70 11.38 3.27
N ASN A 4 11.54 10.56 2.62
CA ASN A 4 11.41 9.10 2.65
C ASN A 4 11.54 8.52 4.05
N ARG A 5 12.47 9.05 4.85
CA ARG A 5 12.71 8.59 6.22
C ARG A 5 11.50 8.87 7.11
N ARG A 6 10.89 10.04 6.94
CA ARG A 6 9.70 10.44 7.69
C ARG A 6 8.48 9.56 7.37
N PHE A 7 8.27 9.21 6.10
CA PHE A 7 7.21 8.27 5.71
C PHE A 7 7.39 6.90 6.34
N GLN A 8 8.59 6.33 6.28
CA GLN A 8 8.86 5.00 6.85
C GLN A 8 8.71 4.99 8.37
N GLU A 9 9.31 5.95 9.09
CA GLU A 9 9.22 6.04 10.55
C GLU A 9 7.77 6.23 11.02
N THR A 10 7.00 7.05 10.30
CA THR A 10 5.58 7.28 10.63
C THR A 10 4.74 6.04 10.36
N LEU A 11 4.98 5.33 9.25
CA LEU A 11 4.29 4.08 8.93
C LEU A 11 4.58 3.00 9.98
N ASP A 12 5.84 2.89 10.41
CA ASP A 12 6.26 1.96 11.46
C ASP A 12 5.59 2.27 12.79
N LYS A 13 5.45 3.55 13.13
CA LYS A 13 4.76 4.02 14.35
C LYS A 13 3.27 3.66 14.30
N ILE A 14 2.55 4.09 13.26
CA ILE A 14 1.11 3.83 13.10
C ILE A 14 0.82 2.34 13.18
N ARG A 15 1.59 1.52 12.46
CA ARG A 15 1.39 0.06 12.46
C ARG A 15 1.45 -0.51 13.87
N LYS A 16 2.44 -0.11 14.67
CA LYS A 16 2.65 -0.61 16.03
C LYS A 16 1.58 -0.11 17.01
N GLU A 17 1.25 1.18 16.95
CA GLU A 17 0.29 1.81 17.87
C GLU A 17 -1.13 1.27 17.64
N GLU A 18 -1.51 1.02 16.39
CA GLU A 18 -2.82 0.49 16.02
C GLU A 18 -2.90 -1.05 16.07
N GLY A 19 -1.81 -1.73 16.45
CA GLY A 19 -1.79 -3.19 16.63
C GLY A 19 -1.90 -4.01 15.34
N TYR A 20 -1.50 -3.48 14.18
CA TYR A 20 -1.52 -4.22 12.92
C TYR A 20 -0.23 -5.02 12.69
N ASP A 21 -0.37 -6.22 12.11
CA ASP A 21 0.79 -7.04 11.71
C ASP A 21 1.55 -6.43 10.53
N PHE A 22 0.84 -5.71 9.65
CA PHE A 22 1.37 -5.21 8.38
C PHE A 22 0.76 -3.87 8.00
N ALA A 23 1.57 -2.97 7.44
CA ALA A 23 1.11 -1.72 6.85
C ALA A 23 1.94 -1.36 5.62
N ALA A 24 1.33 -0.71 4.62
CA ALA A 24 2.02 -0.29 3.41
C ALA A 24 1.41 0.98 2.80
N ILE A 25 2.23 1.76 2.10
CA ILE A 25 1.81 2.96 1.37
C ILE A 25 2.11 2.77 -0.12
N ALA A 26 1.11 3.06 -0.95
CA ALA A 26 1.21 2.98 -2.41
C ALA A 26 1.15 4.35 -3.06
N PHE A 27 2.00 4.56 -4.07
CA PHE A 27 2.01 5.76 -4.93
C PHE A 27 2.17 5.36 -6.39
N TYR A 28 1.95 6.31 -7.28
CA TYR A 28 2.42 6.17 -8.66
C TYR A 28 3.94 6.24 -8.68
N GLU A 29 4.59 5.36 -9.46
CA GLU A 29 6.05 5.28 -9.58
C GLU A 29 6.67 6.56 -10.19
N SER A 30 5.87 7.30 -10.94
CA SER A 30 6.23 8.51 -11.69
C SER A 30 4.98 9.31 -12.04
N ASN A 31 5.17 10.54 -12.51
CA ASN A 31 4.12 11.44 -13.00
C ASN A 31 3.62 11.13 -14.43
N LYS A 32 4.06 10.02 -15.05
CA LYS A 32 3.67 9.66 -16.41
C LYS A 32 2.20 9.18 -16.45
N PRO A 33 1.45 9.42 -17.54
CA PRO A 33 0.04 9.01 -17.64
C PRO A 33 -0.21 7.51 -17.45
N SER A 34 0.73 6.67 -17.89
CA SER A 34 0.68 5.21 -17.78
C SER A 34 1.50 4.65 -16.61
N SER A 35 1.90 5.50 -15.69
CA SER A 35 2.71 5.11 -14.54
C SER A 35 1.98 4.06 -13.70
N PRO A 36 2.63 2.94 -13.33
CA PRO A 36 2.01 1.97 -12.44
C PRO A 36 1.97 2.49 -11.00
N ILE A 37 1.09 1.90 -10.21
CA ILE A 37 1.07 2.06 -8.76
C ILE A 37 1.94 0.94 -8.15
N LYS A 38 2.82 1.31 -7.21
CA LYS A 38 3.65 0.36 -6.45
C LYS A 38 3.57 0.64 -4.95
N TRP A 39 3.94 -0.36 -4.15
CA TRP A 39 4.11 -0.24 -2.71
C TRP A 39 5.51 0.31 -2.41
N HIS A 40 5.60 1.59 -2.05
CA HIS A 40 6.88 2.27 -1.82
C HIS A 40 7.40 2.09 -0.40
N TYR A 41 6.50 2.12 0.58
CA TYR A 41 6.83 1.99 2.00
C TYR A 41 6.04 0.84 2.58
N VAL A 42 6.71 0.02 3.39
CA VAL A 42 6.12 -1.17 3.98
C VAL A 42 6.68 -1.36 5.38
N SER A 43 5.84 -1.81 6.31
CA SER A 43 6.18 -2.14 7.68
C SER A 43 5.61 -3.51 8.04
N GLY A 44 6.40 -4.35 8.72
CA GLY A 44 5.99 -5.71 9.12
C GLY A 44 6.00 -6.74 7.98
N ASN A 45 6.65 -6.46 6.84
CA ASN A 45 6.77 -7.43 5.75
C ASN A 45 7.67 -8.60 6.11
N LYS A 46 7.26 -9.81 5.73
CA LYS A 46 8.05 -11.04 5.89
C LYS A 46 9.13 -11.22 4.81
N ASN A 47 9.02 -10.50 3.69
CA ASN A 47 9.94 -10.56 2.57
C ASN A 47 9.80 -9.32 1.68
N ASN A 48 10.63 -9.24 0.64
CA ASN A 48 10.68 -8.09 -0.27
C ASN A 48 9.93 -8.30 -1.61
N ARG A 49 9.10 -9.35 -1.74
CA ARG A 49 8.38 -9.63 -2.99
C ARG A 49 7.35 -8.56 -3.34
N PHE A 50 6.91 -7.75 -2.36
CA PHE A 50 6.03 -6.61 -2.60
C PHE A 50 6.59 -5.63 -3.65
N LYS A 51 7.94 -5.55 -3.78
CA LYS A 51 8.62 -4.70 -4.77
C LYS A 51 8.34 -5.11 -6.21
N LEU A 52 7.93 -6.36 -6.43
CA LEU A 52 7.58 -6.91 -7.74
C LEU A 52 6.12 -6.62 -8.12
N ILE A 53 5.30 -6.14 -7.18
CA ILE A 53 3.89 -5.85 -7.45
C ILE A 53 3.78 -4.59 -8.32
N ILE A 54 3.12 -4.73 -9.46
CA ILE A 54 2.84 -3.65 -10.40
C ILE A 54 1.32 -3.58 -10.58
N LEU A 55 0.70 -2.49 -10.12
CA LEU A 55 -0.74 -2.28 -10.23
C LEU A 55 -1.04 -1.25 -11.32
N ARG A 56 -2.00 -1.57 -12.20
CA ARG A 56 -2.58 -0.58 -13.13
C ARG A 56 -3.63 0.27 -12.40
N LYS A 57 -3.92 1.46 -12.92
CA LYS A 57 -4.99 2.34 -12.40
C LYS A 57 -6.31 1.57 -12.29
N GLY A 58 -6.95 1.64 -11.13
CA GLY A 58 -8.23 0.96 -10.86
C GLY A 58 -8.13 -0.55 -10.62
N ARG A 59 -6.94 -1.13 -10.43
CA ARG A 59 -6.74 -2.57 -10.15
C ARG A 59 -6.13 -2.80 -8.77
N GLY A 60 -6.55 -3.89 -8.12
CA GLY A 60 -6.15 -4.22 -6.75
C GLY A 60 -6.65 -3.21 -5.72
N LEU A 61 -6.27 -3.38 -4.45
CA LEU A 61 -6.72 -2.52 -3.36
C LEU A 61 -6.34 -1.06 -3.58
N ALA A 62 -5.04 -0.78 -3.79
CA ALA A 62 -4.55 0.59 -3.98
C ALA A 62 -5.19 1.27 -5.20
N GLY A 63 -5.28 0.57 -6.33
CA GLY A 63 -5.87 1.13 -7.56
C GLY A 63 -7.36 1.43 -7.41
N THR A 64 -8.12 0.58 -6.72
CA THR A 64 -9.56 0.79 -6.48
C THR A 64 -9.80 1.97 -5.53
N VAL A 65 -9.05 2.05 -4.43
CA VAL A 65 -9.15 3.17 -3.47
C VAL A 65 -8.78 4.49 -4.16
N MET A 66 -7.68 4.53 -4.93
CA MET A 66 -7.29 5.74 -5.67
C MET A 66 -8.31 6.14 -6.75
N LYS A 67 -8.95 5.17 -7.42
CA LYS A 67 -9.96 5.46 -8.45
C LYS A 67 -11.25 6.02 -7.83
N THR A 68 -11.66 5.50 -6.68
CA THR A 68 -12.97 5.80 -6.07
C THR A 68 -12.92 6.89 -5.01
N GLY A 69 -11.75 7.17 -4.44
CA GLY A 69 -11.59 8.04 -3.28
C GLY A 69 -12.22 7.46 -1.99
N LYS A 70 -12.61 6.18 -1.99
CA LYS A 70 -13.31 5.53 -0.87
C LYS A 70 -12.43 4.49 -0.21
N ARG A 71 -12.48 4.42 1.13
CA ARG A 71 -11.83 3.36 1.92
C ARG A 71 -12.44 1.99 1.59
N MET A 72 -11.63 0.94 1.63
CA MET A 72 -12.08 -0.45 1.56
C MET A 72 -11.78 -1.14 2.89
N LEU A 73 -12.80 -1.76 3.50
CA LEU A 73 -12.67 -2.56 4.70
C LEU A 73 -13.04 -4.01 4.35
N ILE A 74 -12.11 -4.93 4.56
CA ILE A 74 -12.31 -6.37 4.34
C ILE A 74 -12.07 -7.05 5.69
N ALA A 75 -13.15 -7.44 6.37
CA ALA A 75 -13.07 -8.05 7.70
C ALA A 75 -12.54 -9.49 7.65
N ASN A 76 -12.80 -10.20 6.55
CA ASN A 76 -12.30 -11.57 6.34
C ASN A 76 -11.95 -11.76 4.85
N PHE A 77 -10.69 -12.06 4.57
CA PHE A 77 -10.22 -12.25 3.20
C PHE A 77 -10.72 -13.55 2.55
N GLY A 78 -10.88 -14.63 3.32
CA GLY A 78 -11.31 -15.93 2.78
C GLY A 78 -12.75 -15.90 2.26
N LEU A 79 -13.63 -15.16 2.94
CA LEU A 79 -15.02 -14.98 2.51
C LEU A 79 -15.18 -13.97 1.36
N ALA A 80 -14.24 -13.03 1.21
CA ALA A 80 -14.30 -11.99 0.19
C ALA A 80 -13.77 -12.43 -1.18
N LEU A 81 -13.10 -13.57 -1.25
CA LEU A 81 -12.50 -14.13 -2.46
C LEU A 81 -13.07 -15.51 -2.84
N GLY A 82 -14.04 -15.99 -2.06
CA GLY A 82 -14.79 -17.24 -2.30
C GLY A 82 -15.99 -17.03 -3.20
#